data_AF-A0A9P7GQ29-F1
#
_entry.id   AF-A0A9P7GQ29-F1
#
_cell.length_a   1.000
_cell.length_b   1.000
_cell.length_c   1.000
_cell.angle_alpha   90.00
_cell.angle_beta   90.00
_cell.angle_gamma   90.00
#
_symmetry.space_group_name_H-M   'P 1'
#
loop_
_entity.id
_entity.type
_entity.pdbx_description
1 polymer ?
#
loop_
_entity_poly.entity_id
_entity_poly.type
_entity_poly.pdbx_seq_one_letter_code
_entity_poly.pdbx_strand_id
1 'polypeptide(L)'
;MTAFVIPNGIQITTRQAKYTFASFLSRDTTFDVIYNIWKLERPDDASIVSSIRGRRGGSFDVPGVDRVIEGASNGNGVVVAKAIVAKKQTMCACGREGKHYSETAMETVLPGTPDRIHNLIFASGFMKDFMAVNQKLMDIQISDWTPTAPGSTLLARNMSYIKPLNGSLGPKQTKCELRDETVYSDFDDYVVTMTTTRTPDVPSGGVFAVKTRTCIMWASAVSTRIIVTTEVEWTGRSFIKGIIERSAIDGQKVYHADLEKAMRAYIAEHQSEFIPEGLDPAALSQAVDVAKEIIPEPAAAEKPHELSEEAERKKREHERNQRGLQWAWDTFEGAYQVARRSTGDALELIRDAWDQSSTSTILWFVIVILVFSNLWTLMRSGRRDAVTVRKGLRKDEEREKWVQGVVTALWEELAAAKAHQVAPQVLPPGMPPVAANWREEVSQLLRTMDLVEERIRTLRTGLKSMEQLDKLD
;
A
#
# COMPACT_ATOMS: atom_id res chain seq x y z
N MET A 1 39.74 -19.32 -20.64
CA MET A 1 38.53 -19.54 -21.47
C MET A 1 37.31 -18.73 -21.00
N THR A 2 37.48 -17.72 -20.12
CA THR A 2 36.40 -16.84 -19.62
C THR A 2 36.37 -15.45 -20.29
N ALA A 3 37.36 -15.14 -21.13
CA ALA A 3 37.51 -13.83 -21.77
C ALA A 3 36.55 -13.57 -22.95
N PHE A 4 35.68 -14.53 -23.30
CA PHE A 4 34.80 -14.45 -24.47
C PHE A 4 33.32 -14.23 -24.16
N VAL A 5 32.92 -14.18 -22.87
CA VAL A 5 31.48 -14.16 -22.50
C VAL A 5 31.05 -12.93 -21.72
N ILE A 6 31.94 -12.19 -21.04
CA ILE A 6 31.60 -10.89 -20.42
C ILE A 6 32.82 -9.95 -20.51
N PRO A 7 32.77 -8.85 -21.29
CA PRO A 7 33.93 -7.98 -21.43
C PRO A 7 34.00 -7.01 -20.24
N ASN A 8 34.34 -7.45 -19.03
CA ASN A 8 34.44 -6.58 -17.83
C ASN A 8 35.89 -6.32 -17.40
N GLY A 9 36.81 -6.20 -18.36
CA GLY A 9 38.23 -5.96 -18.10
C GLY A 9 38.77 -4.74 -18.83
N ILE A 10 39.72 -4.06 -18.20
CA ILE A 10 40.50 -2.96 -18.76
C ILE A 10 41.97 -3.38 -18.73
N GLN A 11 42.65 -3.25 -19.85
CA GLN A 11 44.08 -3.53 -19.94
C GLN A 11 44.83 -2.23 -20.24
N ILE A 12 45.78 -1.89 -19.37
CA ILE A 12 46.67 -0.73 -19.55
C ILE A 12 48.03 -1.27 -19.96
N THR A 13 48.51 -0.85 -21.13
CA THR A 13 49.82 -1.26 -21.63
C THR A 13 50.72 -0.03 -21.67
N THR A 14 51.79 -0.06 -20.89
CA THR A 14 52.86 0.95 -20.95
C THR A 14 53.99 0.40 -21.83
N ARG A 15 55.02 1.21 -22.11
CA ARG A 15 56.20 0.76 -22.86
C ARG A 15 56.98 -0.37 -22.16
N GLN A 16 56.78 -0.54 -20.86
CA GLN A 16 57.58 -1.42 -20.01
C GLN A 16 56.77 -2.59 -19.43
N ALA A 17 55.45 -2.44 -19.27
CA ALA A 17 54.62 -3.44 -18.61
C ALA A 17 53.18 -3.41 -19.10
N LYS A 18 52.51 -4.56 -18.96
CA LYS A 18 51.09 -4.74 -19.28
C LYS A 18 50.33 -5.10 -18.01
N TYR A 19 49.37 -4.27 -17.66
CA TYR A 19 48.50 -4.44 -16.50
C TYR A 19 47.10 -4.81 -16.99
N THR A 20 46.52 -5.87 -16.45
CA THR A 20 45.17 -6.32 -16.79
C THR A 20 44.32 -6.30 -15.54
N PHE A 21 43.27 -5.49 -15.56
CA PHE A 21 42.29 -5.37 -14.50
C PHE A 21 40.99 -6.00 -14.98
N ALA A 22 40.37 -6.85 -14.18
CA ALA A 22 39.13 -7.54 -14.52
C ALA A 22 38.09 -7.34 -13.41
N SER A 23 36.82 -7.63 -13.73
CA SER A 23 35.67 -7.54 -12.81
C SER A 23 35.20 -6.12 -12.48
N PHE A 24 35.29 -5.18 -13.43
CA PHE A 24 34.69 -3.86 -13.23
C PHE A 24 33.16 -3.91 -13.24
N LEU A 25 32.55 -3.32 -12.22
CA LEU A 25 31.09 -3.11 -12.12
C LEU A 25 30.61 -2.06 -13.15
N SER A 26 31.43 -1.04 -13.41
CA SER A 26 31.20 0.04 -14.38
C SER A 26 32.45 0.27 -15.23
N ARG A 27 32.80 -0.74 -16.07
CA ARG A 27 34.00 -0.73 -16.92
C ARG A 27 34.13 0.57 -17.72
N ASP A 28 33.06 0.97 -18.39
CA ASP A 28 33.11 2.09 -19.34
C ASP A 28 33.30 3.43 -18.63
N THR A 29 32.59 3.67 -17.54
CA THR A 29 32.79 4.88 -16.72
C THR A 29 34.21 4.94 -16.14
N THR A 30 34.73 3.80 -15.70
CA THR A 30 36.10 3.73 -15.17
C THR A 30 37.13 3.99 -16.26
N PHE A 31 36.90 3.46 -17.47
CA PHE A 31 37.73 3.74 -18.63
C PHE A 31 37.70 5.23 -19.01
N ASP A 32 36.52 5.85 -19.05
CA ASP A 32 36.35 7.26 -19.40
C ASP A 32 37.09 8.18 -18.42
N VAL A 33 37.02 7.89 -17.12
CA VAL A 33 37.77 8.64 -16.10
C VAL A 33 39.28 8.49 -16.29
N ILE A 34 39.78 7.26 -16.43
CA ILE A 34 41.21 7.00 -16.66
C ILE A 34 41.69 7.71 -17.94
N TYR A 35 40.90 7.66 -18.99
CA TYR A 35 41.22 8.27 -20.28
C TYR A 35 41.19 9.80 -20.24
N ASN A 36 40.22 10.40 -19.55
CA ASN A 36 40.12 11.84 -19.39
C ASN A 36 41.31 12.40 -18.60
N ILE A 37 41.75 11.71 -17.54
CA ILE A 37 42.96 12.07 -16.81
C ILE A 37 44.19 11.95 -17.72
N TRP A 38 44.30 10.86 -18.49
CA TRP A 38 45.41 10.69 -19.44
C TRP A 38 45.44 11.78 -20.53
N LYS A 39 44.28 12.27 -20.97
CA LYS A 39 44.15 13.36 -21.95
C LYS A 39 44.57 14.71 -21.39
N LEU A 40 44.27 15.00 -20.11
CA LEU A 40 44.70 16.25 -19.46
C LEU A 40 46.22 16.37 -19.42
N GLU A 41 46.92 15.25 -19.29
CA GLU A 41 48.38 15.19 -19.28
C GLU A 41 49.02 15.19 -20.69
N ARG A 42 48.22 15.08 -21.78
CA ARG A 42 48.70 15.03 -23.18
C ARG A 42 47.75 15.72 -24.17
N PRO A 43 47.80 17.06 -24.29
CA PRO A 43 46.89 17.83 -25.14
C PRO A 43 47.07 17.64 -26.66
N ASP A 44 48.21 17.12 -27.13
CA ASP A 44 48.56 17.13 -28.57
C ASP A 44 48.04 15.93 -29.41
N ASP A 45 47.50 14.88 -28.79
CA ASP A 45 47.07 13.64 -29.49
C ASP A 45 45.55 13.58 -29.77
N ALA A 46 44.85 14.72 -29.72
CA ALA A 46 43.38 14.80 -29.82
C ALA A 46 42.77 14.43 -31.20
N SER A 47 43.59 14.18 -32.23
CA SER A 47 43.14 13.99 -33.62
C SER A 47 42.74 12.57 -34.00
N ILE A 48 43.02 11.55 -33.18
CA ILE A 48 42.80 10.13 -33.54
C ILE A 48 41.36 9.66 -33.26
N VAL A 49 40.57 10.41 -32.47
CA VAL A 49 39.25 9.96 -31.98
C VAL A 49 38.08 10.25 -32.92
N SER A 50 38.22 11.13 -33.92
CA SER A 50 37.16 11.36 -34.93
C SER A 50 36.83 10.06 -35.70
N SER A 51 37.81 9.17 -35.88
CA SER A 51 37.64 7.94 -36.64
C SER A 51 37.10 6.75 -35.83
N ILE A 52 37.16 6.79 -34.49
CA ILE A 52 36.74 5.68 -33.62
C ILE A 52 35.39 5.97 -32.94
N ARG A 53 35.06 7.24 -32.65
CA ARG A 53 33.75 7.65 -32.07
C ARG A 53 32.54 7.32 -32.96
N GLY A 54 32.75 7.08 -34.25
CA GLY A 54 31.66 6.73 -35.17
C GLY A 54 31.06 5.33 -34.99
N ARG A 55 31.55 4.47 -34.07
CA ARG A 55 31.05 3.09 -33.98
C ARG A 55 30.47 2.61 -32.66
N ARG A 56 30.92 3.00 -31.45
CA ARG A 56 30.28 2.55 -30.18
C ARG A 56 30.62 3.49 -29.02
N GLY A 57 29.62 4.10 -28.39
CA GLY A 57 29.75 4.84 -27.12
C GLY A 57 29.21 6.27 -27.20
N GLY A 58 28.01 6.46 -26.65
CA GLY A 58 27.24 7.71 -26.72
C GLY A 58 27.96 8.91 -26.09
N SER A 59 28.27 9.88 -26.94
CA SER A 59 28.11 11.29 -26.62
C SER A 59 26.71 11.52 -26.03
N PHE A 60 26.51 12.62 -25.30
CA PHE A 60 25.20 13.16 -24.93
C PHE A 60 24.40 13.59 -26.18
N ASP A 61 24.30 12.73 -27.19
CA ASP A 61 23.47 12.94 -28.36
C ASP A 61 22.08 12.45 -27.98
N VAL A 62 21.36 13.24 -27.20
CA VAL A 62 19.90 13.10 -27.11
C VAL A 62 19.38 13.52 -28.49
N PRO A 63 18.81 12.61 -29.30
CA PRO A 63 18.35 12.96 -30.64
C PRO A 63 17.27 14.02 -30.51
N GLY A 64 17.58 15.25 -30.93
CA GLY A 64 16.68 16.40 -30.84
C GLY A 64 17.11 17.54 -29.91
N VAL A 65 18.11 17.36 -29.03
CA VAL A 65 18.60 18.46 -28.18
C VAL A 65 19.43 19.48 -28.98
N ASP A 66 20.21 19.05 -29.97
CA ASP A 66 20.98 19.95 -30.85
C ASP A 66 20.09 20.98 -31.57
N ARG A 67 18.88 20.56 -31.99
CA ARG A 67 17.89 21.45 -32.63
C ARG A 67 17.22 22.40 -31.65
N VAL A 68 17.16 22.05 -30.38
CA VAL A 68 16.57 22.89 -29.32
C VAL A 68 17.57 23.95 -28.86
N ILE A 69 18.87 23.62 -28.84
CA ILE A 69 19.95 24.56 -28.49
C ILE A 69 20.12 25.65 -29.56
N GLU A 70 20.06 25.31 -30.85
CA GLU A 70 20.17 26.33 -31.93
C GLU A 70 19.01 27.33 -31.95
N GLY A 71 17.80 26.92 -31.55
CA GLY A 71 16.62 27.79 -31.46
C GLY A 71 16.53 28.64 -30.18
N ALA A 72 17.33 28.35 -29.16
CA ALA A 72 17.27 29.00 -27.85
C ALA A 72 18.03 30.33 -27.78
N SER A 73 18.85 30.65 -28.79
CA SER A 73 19.69 31.85 -28.78
C SER A 73 18.93 33.19 -28.87
N ASN A 74 17.61 33.18 -29.13
CA ASN A 74 16.81 34.41 -29.35
C ASN A 74 15.37 34.38 -28.76
N GLY A 75 15.04 33.46 -27.85
CA GLY A 75 13.66 33.24 -27.38
C GLY A 75 13.44 33.43 -25.87
N ASN A 76 12.24 33.88 -25.49
CA ASN A 76 11.74 33.92 -24.11
C ASN A 76 11.92 32.55 -23.43
N GLY A 77 12.51 32.49 -22.22
CA GLY A 77 12.91 31.24 -21.54
C GLY A 77 11.80 30.16 -21.42
N VAL A 78 10.54 30.60 -21.35
CA VAL A 78 9.35 29.72 -21.32
C VAL A 78 9.15 28.93 -22.63
N VAL A 79 9.53 29.49 -23.78
CA VAL A 79 9.42 28.84 -25.10
C VAL A 79 10.50 27.77 -25.26
N VAL A 80 11.71 28.04 -24.75
CA VAL A 80 12.82 27.08 -24.72
C VAL A 80 12.50 25.92 -23.79
N ALA A 81 11.95 26.18 -22.59
CA ALA A 81 11.48 25.14 -21.68
C ALA A 81 10.40 24.24 -22.32
N LYS A 82 9.42 24.82 -23.03
CA LYS A 82 8.40 24.04 -23.76
C LYS A 82 8.96 23.22 -24.93
N ALA A 83 10.02 23.69 -25.59
CA ALA A 83 10.70 22.96 -26.65
C ALA A 83 11.59 21.82 -26.12
N ILE A 84 12.27 22.01 -24.98
CA ILE A 84 12.99 20.95 -24.24
C ILE A 84 11.99 19.87 -23.75
N VAL A 85 10.78 20.28 -23.38
CA VAL A 85 9.68 19.38 -22.97
C VAL A 85 9.07 18.62 -24.17
N ALA A 86 9.47 18.89 -25.42
CA ALA A 86 8.92 18.22 -26.58
C ALA A 86 9.22 16.70 -26.62
N LYS A 87 8.17 15.92 -26.31
CA LYS A 87 7.91 14.50 -26.62
C LYS A 87 9.02 13.48 -26.33
N LYS A 88 9.48 13.40 -25.08
CA LYS A 88 9.93 12.12 -24.48
C LYS A 88 9.25 11.93 -23.13
N GLN A 89 7.93 11.85 -23.11
CA GLN A 89 7.19 11.45 -21.91
C GLN A 89 6.76 10.01 -22.09
N THR A 90 7.05 9.17 -21.11
CA THR A 90 6.72 7.74 -21.14
C THR A 90 5.86 7.37 -19.94
N MET A 91 5.25 6.19 -19.98
CA MET A 91 4.37 5.70 -18.91
C MET A 91 4.58 4.22 -18.70
N CYS A 92 4.85 3.84 -17.45
CA CYS A 92 4.98 2.44 -17.08
C CYS A 92 3.69 1.64 -17.35
N ALA A 93 3.83 0.36 -17.68
CA ALA A 93 2.69 -0.54 -17.85
C ALA A 93 1.82 -0.61 -16.57
N CYS A 94 2.43 -0.49 -15.39
CA CYS A 94 1.71 -0.47 -14.12
C CYS A 94 0.66 0.65 -14.05
N GLY A 95 1.00 1.85 -14.52
CA GLY A 95 0.07 2.97 -14.57
C GLY A 95 -0.99 2.79 -15.66
N ARG A 96 -0.60 2.30 -16.84
CA ARG A 96 -1.51 2.03 -17.96
C ARG A 96 -2.56 0.97 -17.63
N GLU A 97 -2.18 -0.03 -16.84
CA GLU A 97 -3.01 -1.18 -16.48
C GLU A 97 -3.66 -1.05 -15.09
N GLY A 98 -3.42 0.05 -14.36
CA GLY A 98 -3.95 0.24 -13.01
C GLY A 98 -3.39 -0.74 -11.96
N LYS A 99 -2.16 -1.22 -12.14
CA LYS A 99 -1.46 -2.18 -11.26
C LYS A 99 -0.50 -1.51 -10.25
N HIS A 100 -0.58 -0.20 -10.09
CA HIS A 100 0.04 0.47 -8.94
C HIS A 100 -0.65 0.03 -7.65
N TYR A 101 0.10 -0.01 -6.55
CA TYR A 101 -0.47 -0.33 -5.24
C TYR A 101 -1.35 0.82 -4.74
N SER A 102 -2.21 0.52 -3.77
CA SER A 102 -3.26 1.43 -3.30
C SER A 102 -2.74 2.74 -2.73
N GLU A 103 -1.57 2.72 -2.09
CA GLU A 103 -1.00 3.88 -1.42
C GLU A 103 0.22 4.42 -2.18
N THR A 104 0.18 5.69 -2.56
CA THR A 104 1.34 6.39 -3.11
C THR A 104 2.23 6.90 -1.97
N ALA A 105 3.46 6.40 -1.90
CA ALA A 105 4.46 6.84 -0.93
C ALA A 105 5.21 8.09 -1.39
N MET A 106 5.47 8.20 -2.70
CA MET A 106 6.13 9.35 -3.32
C MET A 106 5.78 9.42 -4.79
N GLU A 107 5.55 10.63 -5.27
CA GLU A 107 5.46 10.93 -6.69
C GLU A 107 6.17 12.25 -6.96
N THR A 108 7.22 12.21 -7.78
CA THR A 108 8.08 13.37 -7.98
C THR A 108 8.73 13.39 -9.35
N VAL A 109 9.15 14.59 -9.78
CA VAL A 109 9.92 14.81 -11.01
C VAL A 109 11.28 15.40 -10.62
N LEU A 110 12.34 14.79 -11.14
CA LEU A 110 13.73 15.17 -10.91
C LEU A 110 14.46 15.39 -12.24
N PRO A 111 15.44 16.32 -12.29
CA PRO A 111 16.28 16.50 -13.47
C PRO A 111 17.23 15.30 -13.63
N GLY A 112 17.47 14.91 -14.89
CA GLY A 112 18.27 13.74 -15.24
C GLY A 112 17.48 12.66 -15.98
N THR A 113 18.22 11.75 -16.62
CA THR A 113 17.65 10.63 -17.37
C THR A 113 17.22 9.49 -16.44
N PRO A 114 16.29 8.61 -16.85
CA PRO A 114 15.86 7.47 -16.04
C PRO A 114 17.00 6.55 -15.60
N ASP A 115 18.00 6.36 -16.45
CA ASP A 115 19.21 5.59 -16.10
C ASP A 115 19.98 6.24 -14.95
N ARG A 116 20.25 7.56 -15.02
CA ARG A 116 20.98 8.26 -13.97
C ARG A 116 20.21 8.27 -12.65
N ILE A 117 18.90 8.51 -12.70
CA ILE A 117 18.04 8.49 -11.51
C ILE A 117 17.93 7.07 -10.92
N HIS A 118 17.80 6.04 -11.76
CA HIS A 118 17.83 4.66 -11.31
C HIS A 118 19.18 4.32 -10.65
N ASN A 119 20.29 4.72 -11.25
CA ASN A 119 21.62 4.49 -10.71
C ASN A 119 21.82 5.22 -9.38
N LEU A 120 21.33 6.45 -9.25
CA LEU A 120 21.34 7.20 -7.99
C LEU A 120 20.64 6.41 -6.86
N ILE A 121 19.45 5.89 -7.11
CA ILE A 121 18.65 5.17 -6.10
C ILE A 121 19.20 3.76 -5.82
N PHE A 122 19.60 3.01 -6.86
CA PHE A 122 19.80 1.57 -6.75
C PHE A 122 21.25 1.10 -6.89
N ALA A 123 22.17 1.90 -7.43
CA ALA A 123 23.53 1.47 -7.76
C ALA A 123 24.65 2.36 -7.20
N SER A 124 24.34 3.58 -6.76
CA SER A 124 25.33 4.56 -6.33
C SER A 124 25.71 4.47 -4.85
N GLY A 125 26.81 5.13 -4.47
CA GLY A 125 27.22 5.32 -3.08
C GLY A 125 26.23 6.17 -2.27
N PHE A 126 25.54 7.11 -2.92
CA PHE A 126 24.57 8.02 -2.28
C PHE A 126 23.53 7.25 -1.46
N MET A 127 23.00 6.13 -1.96
CA MET A 127 21.98 5.38 -1.23
C MET A 127 22.51 4.79 0.08
N LYS A 128 23.77 4.34 0.11
CA LYS A 128 24.41 3.84 1.34
C LYS A 128 24.54 4.96 2.38
N ASP A 129 24.98 6.14 1.94
CA ASP A 129 25.11 7.31 2.80
C ASP A 129 23.75 7.79 3.30
N PHE A 130 22.74 7.85 2.44
CA PHE A 130 21.37 8.18 2.83
C PHE A 130 20.84 7.22 3.90
N MET A 131 21.03 5.92 3.71
CA MET A 131 20.59 4.90 4.67
C MET A 131 21.30 5.05 6.04
N ALA A 132 22.62 5.22 6.03
CA ALA A 132 23.41 5.30 7.26
C ALA A 132 23.23 6.66 7.97
N VAL A 133 23.29 7.76 7.22
CA VAL A 133 23.35 9.13 7.77
C VAL A 133 21.96 9.72 7.95
N ASN A 134 21.09 9.67 6.95
CA ASN A 134 19.77 10.31 7.03
C ASN A 134 18.78 9.41 7.77
N GLN A 135 18.75 8.12 7.44
CA GLN A 135 17.80 7.16 8.00
C GLN A 135 18.30 6.45 9.26
N LYS A 136 19.56 6.68 9.65
CA LYS A 136 20.19 6.11 10.86
C LYS A 136 20.10 4.58 10.93
N LEU A 137 20.15 3.93 9.76
CA LEU A 137 20.13 2.48 9.66
C LEU A 137 21.50 1.92 10.06
N MET A 138 21.48 0.85 10.84
CA MET A 138 22.68 0.18 11.35
C MET A 138 22.86 -1.18 10.68
N ASP A 139 24.07 -1.75 10.74
CA ASP A 139 24.38 -3.09 10.21
C ASP A 139 23.86 -3.31 8.77
N ILE A 140 24.13 -2.33 7.90
CA ILE A 140 23.66 -2.35 6.51
C ILE A 140 24.50 -3.36 5.73
N GLN A 141 23.84 -4.38 5.20
CA GLN A 141 24.41 -5.40 4.32
C GLN A 141 23.64 -5.40 3.01
N ILE A 142 24.37 -5.33 1.89
CA ILE A 142 23.80 -5.24 0.55
C ILE A 142 24.55 -6.26 -0.30
N SER A 143 23.83 -7.23 -0.86
CA SER A 143 24.41 -8.16 -1.82
C SER A 143 24.60 -7.50 -3.18
N ASP A 144 25.48 -8.08 -4.00
CA ASP A 144 25.53 -7.73 -5.41
C ASP A 144 24.21 -8.08 -6.11
N TRP A 145 23.96 -7.38 -7.22
CA TRP A 145 22.87 -7.71 -8.13
C TRP A 145 23.18 -9.01 -8.88
N THR A 146 22.21 -9.90 -8.91
CA THR A 146 22.31 -11.21 -9.56
C THR A 146 21.11 -11.44 -10.48
N PRO A 147 21.25 -12.18 -11.59
CA PRO A 147 20.11 -12.53 -12.42
C PRO A 147 18.98 -13.19 -11.63
N THR A 148 17.74 -12.77 -11.85
CA THR A 148 16.55 -13.34 -11.17
C THR A 148 16.37 -14.82 -11.45
N ALA A 149 16.82 -15.27 -12.62
CA ALA A 149 16.86 -16.66 -13.05
C ALA A 149 18.05 -16.88 -13.98
N PRO A 150 18.53 -18.12 -14.18
CA PRO A 150 19.60 -18.41 -15.14
C PRO A 150 19.27 -17.88 -16.54
N GLY A 151 20.13 -17.00 -17.08
CA GLY A 151 19.95 -16.38 -18.39
C GLY A 151 19.00 -15.15 -18.43
N SER A 152 18.44 -14.75 -17.28
CA SER A 152 17.63 -13.52 -17.18
C SER A 152 18.49 -12.27 -17.27
N THR A 153 18.01 -11.24 -17.98
CA THR A 153 18.58 -9.89 -17.97
C THR A 153 18.09 -9.07 -16.78
N LEU A 154 17.02 -9.51 -16.11
CA LEU A 154 16.47 -8.86 -14.93
C LEU A 154 17.28 -9.27 -13.70
N LEU A 155 17.55 -8.30 -12.85
CA LEU A 155 18.43 -8.47 -11.70
C LEU A 155 17.64 -8.42 -10.40
N ALA A 156 18.19 -9.05 -9.38
CA ALA A 156 17.72 -8.98 -8.02
C ALA A 156 18.86 -9.04 -7.01
N ARG A 157 18.63 -8.47 -5.83
CA ARG A 157 19.57 -8.47 -4.72
C ARG A 157 18.84 -8.59 -3.40
N ASN A 158 19.58 -8.97 -2.37
CA ASN A 158 19.10 -8.99 -1.00
C ASN A 158 19.82 -7.90 -0.20
N MET A 159 19.08 -7.28 0.72
CA MET A 159 19.60 -6.29 1.64
C MET A 159 19.10 -6.59 3.05
N SER A 160 19.91 -6.29 4.06
CA SER A 160 19.45 -6.29 5.44
C SER A 160 20.02 -5.11 6.19
N TYR A 161 19.27 -4.59 7.14
CA TYR A 161 19.71 -3.56 8.06
C TYR A 161 18.91 -3.61 9.35
N ILE A 162 19.41 -2.95 10.39
CA ILE A 162 18.71 -2.72 11.64
C ILE A 162 18.13 -1.31 11.63
N LYS A 163 16.81 -1.20 11.76
CA LYS A 163 16.10 0.08 11.87
C LYS A 163 15.79 0.37 13.34
N PRO A 164 16.28 1.49 13.90
CA PRO A 164 15.85 1.92 15.23
C PRO A 164 14.37 2.32 15.20
N LEU A 165 13.64 1.93 16.24
CA LEU A 165 12.21 2.22 16.40
C LEU A 165 12.04 3.18 17.58
N ASN A 166 11.40 4.32 17.31
CA ASN A 166 11.13 5.35 18.32
C ASN A 166 9.79 5.14 19.05
N GLY A 167 9.21 3.95 18.95
CA GLY A 167 7.97 3.60 19.65
C GLY A 167 8.22 3.35 21.14
N SER A 168 7.28 3.74 22.00
CA SER A 168 7.30 3.38 23.42
C SER A 168 7.08 1.88 23.66
N LEU A 169 6.63 1.15 22.64
CA LEU A 169 6.19 -0.24 22.68
C LEU A 169 6.72 -1.03 21.48
N GLY A 170 7.04 -2.28 21.74
CA GLY A 170 7.74 -3.15 20.80
C GLY A 170 9.26 -3.11 20.98
N PRO A 171 10.00 -3.84 20.13
CA PRO A 171 11.46 -3.84 20.22
C PRO A 171 11.99 -2.44 19.86
N LYS A 172 13.06 -2.00 20.53
CA LYS A 172 13.70 -0.68 20.28
C LYS A 172 14.29 -0.55 18.88
N GLN A 173 14.41 -1.67 18.18
CA GLN A 173 14.92 -1.77 16.83
C GLN A 173 14.37 -3.05 16.20
N THR A 174 14.29 -3.11 14.89
CA THR A 174 13.91 -4.32 14.16
C THR A 174 14.93 -4.59 13.08
N LYS A 175 15.25 -5.87 12.85
CA LYS A 175 15.89 -6.27 11.61
C LYS A 175 14.90 -6.13 10.47
N CYS A 176 15.35 -5.52 9.38
CA CYS A 176 14.64 -5.46 8.12
C CYS A 176 15.39 -6.32 7.10
N GLU A 177 14.67 -7.21 6.43
CA GLU A 177 15.16 -8.05 5.36
C GLU A 177 14.45 -7.66 4.07
N LEU A 178 15.21 -7.17 3.11
CA LEU A 178 14.72 -6.62 1.87
C LEU A 178 15.17 -7.49 0.70
N ARG A 179 14.28 -7.63 -0.26
CA ARG A 179 14.60 -8.19 -1.56
C ARG A 179 14.15 -7.22 -2.65
N ASP A 180 15.12 -6.72 -3.40
CA ASP A 180 14.89 -5.87 -4.57
C ASP A 180 14.91 -6.74 -5.83
N GLU A 181 13.93 -6.57 -6.71
CA GLU A 181 13.80 -7.30 -7.97
C GLU A 181 13.42 -6.32 -9.07
N THR A 182 14.26 -6.21 -10.11
CA THR A 182 13.92 -5.46 -11.31
C THR A 182 12.88 -6.27 -12.09
N VAL A 183 11.66 -5.75 -12.18
CA VAL A 183 10.53 -6.41 -12.85
C VAL A 183 10.52 -6.10 -14.34
N TYR A 184 10.98 -4.91 -14.70
CA TYR A 184 11.09 -4.45 -16.08
C TYR A 184 12.22 -3.44 -16.18
N SER A 185 13.02 -3.50 -17.24
CA SER A 185 14.15 -2.60 -17.47
C SER A 185 14.28 -2.25 -18.94
N ASP A 186 13.85 -1.04 -19.28
CA ASP A 186 14.15 -0.38 -20.54
C ASP A 186 14.28 1.12 -20.27
N PHE A 187 15.50 1.65 -20.30
CA PHE A 187 15.76 3.06 -19.99
C PHE A 187 15.25 4.03 -21.06
N ASP A 188 14.86 3.54 -22.24
CA ASP A 188 14.20 4.36 -23.25
C ASP A 188 12.69 4.49 -23.04
N ASP A 189 12.08 3.57 -22.29
CA ASP A 189 10.66 3.62 -21.89
C ASP A 189 10.52 3.86 -20.37
N TYR A 190 10.70 2.83 -19.54
CA TYR A 190 10.63 2.91 -18.09
C TYR A 190 11.37 1.73 -17.40
N VAL A 191 11.64 1.89 -16.10
CA VAL A 191 12.17 0.83 -15.25
C VAL A 191 11.27 0.64 -14.04
N VAL A 192 11.07 -0.61 -13.63
CA VAL A 192 10.28 -0.97 -12.44
C VAL A 192 11.10 -1.86 -11.54
N THR A 193 11.26 -1.43 -10.29
CA THR A 193 11.86 -2.23 -9.22
C THR A 193 10.80 -2.53 -8.17
N MET A 194 10.70 -3.80 -7.78
CA MET A 194 9.88 -4.28 -6.67
C MET A 194 10.77 -4.53 -5.47
N THR A 195 10.49 -3.86 -4.36
CA THR A 195 11.14 -4.10 -3.08
C THR A 195 10.15 -4.78 -2.15
N THR A 196 10.53 -5.96 -1.65
CA THR A 196 9.78 -6.68 -0.62
C THR A 196 10.51 -6.54 0.71
N THR A 197 9.88 -5.95 1.71
CA THR A 197 10.46 -5.77 3.05
C THR A 197 9.77 -6.68 4.06
N ARG A 198 10.56 -7.46 4.80
CA ARG A 198 10.12 -8.29 5.92
C ARG A 198 10.77 -7.81 7.21
N THR A 199 10.00 -7.77 8.28
CA THR A 199 10.45 -7.35 9.61
C THR A 199 10.03 -8.41 10.62
N PRO A 200 10.79 -9.51 10.77
CA PRO A 200 10.34 -10.66 11.57
C PRO A 200 10.19 -10.34 13.06
N ASP A 201 10.92 -9.35 13.57
CA ASP A 201 10.99 -9.04 15.01
C ASP A 201 9.79 -8.22 15.53
N VAL A 202 9.01 -7.61 14.64
CA VAL A 202 7.82 -6.83 15.05
C VAL A 202 6.62 -7.75 15.29
N PRO A 203 5.63 -7.33 16.10
CA PRO A 203 4.41 -8.11 16.28
C PRO A 203 3.75 -8.47 14.94
N SER A 204 3.41 -9.75 14.75
CA SER A 204 2.90 -10.30 13.48
C SER A 204 3.89 -10.29 12.29
N GLY A 205 5.18 -10.01 12.50
CA GLY A 205 6.19 -9.88 11.44
C GLY A 205 6.36 -11.09 10.51
N GLY A 206 5.99 -12.29 10.96
CA GLY A 206 6.03 -13.51 10.15
C GLY A 206 4.85 -13.70 9.19
N VAL A 207 3.78 -12.89 9.31
CA VAL A 207 2.52 -13.08 8.55
C VAL A 207 2.18 -11.90 7.64
N PHE A 208 3.12 -10.97 7.45
CA PHE A 208 3.00 -9.90 6.44
C PHE A 208 4.34 -9.57 5.80
N ALA A 209 4.29 -8.88 4.67
CA ALA A 209 5.42 -8.22 4.05
C ALA A 209 4.97 -6.88 3.46
N VAL A 210 5.83 -5.87 3.49
CA VAL A 210 5.55 -4.60 2.81
C VAL A 210 6.08 -4.69 1.39
N LYS A 211 5.21 -4.47 0.41
CA LYS A 211 5.56 -4.39 -1.01
C LYS A 211 5.69 -2.93 -1.40
N THR A 212 6.78 -2.57 -2.05
CA THR A 212 7.02 -1.22 -2.56
C THR A 212 7.41 -1.33 -4.03
N ARG A 213 6.67 -0.66 -4.91
CA ARG A 213 6.91 -0.62 -6.35
C ARG A 213 7.40 0.76 -6.72
N THR A 214 8.62 0.83 -7.25
CA THR A 214 9.24 2.06 -7.74
C THR A 214 9.26 2.03 -9.26
N CYS A 215 8.48 2.91 -9.87
CA CYS A 215 8.43 3.12 -11.33
C CYS A 215 9.22 4.39 -11.68
N ILE A 216 10.20 4.27 -12.57
CA ILE A 216 11.04 5.37 -13.06
C ILE A 216 10.82 5.49 -14.56
N MET A 217 10.40 6.66 -15.04
CA MET A 217 10.06 6.88 -16.45
C MET A 217 10.36 8.32 -16.88
N TRP A 218 10.38 8.59 -18.17
CA TRP A 218 10.65 9.93 -18.67
C TRP A 218 9.48 10.88 -18.39
N ALA A 219 9.78 12.05 -17.81
CA ALA A 219 8.84 13.17 -17.67
C ALA A 219 9.00 14.18 -18.81
N SER A 220 10.24 14.37 -19.28
CA SER A 220 10.61 15.17 -20.45
C SER A 220 11.95 14.66 -21.01
N ALA A 221 12.50 15.29 -22.06
CA ALA A 221 13.81 14.90 -22.59
C ALA A 221 14.98 15.05 -21.59
N VAL A 222 14.80 15.83 -20.51
CA VAL A 222 15.84 16.11 -19.51
C VAL A 222 15.40 15.84 -18.07
N SER A 223 14.22 15.26 -17.87
CA SER A 223 13.69 14.98 -16.54
C SER A 223 12.98 13.64 -16.45
N THR A 224 12.97 13.10 -15.24
CA THR A 224 12.46 11.77 -14.90
C THR A 224 11.35 11.89 -13.87
N ARG A 225 10.23 11.20 -14.12
CA ARG A 225 9.14 10.99 -13.16
C ARG A 225 9.39 9.70 -12.39
N ILE A 226 9.28 9.77 -11.07
CA ILE A 226 9.35 8.64 -10.17
C ILE A 226 8.00 8.51 -9.48
N ILE A 227 7.43 7.31 -9.51
CA ILE A 227 6.21 6.97 -8.75
C ILE A 227 6.55 5.78 -7.87
N VAL A 228 6.36 5.94 -6.56
CA VAL A 228 6.52 4.89 -5.56
C VAL A 228 5.16 4.60 -4.96
N THR A 229 4.69 3.38 -5.14
CA THR A 229 3.46 2.89 -4.51
C THR A 229 3.76 1.73 -3.58
N THR A 230 2.95 1.55 -2.54
CA THR A 230 3.18 0.52 -1.52
C THR A 230 1.88 -0.09 -1.01
N GLU A 231 1.94 -1.34 -0.58
CA GLU A 231 0.88 -2.04 0.13
C GLU A 231 1.47 -3.03 1.16
N VAL A 232 0.63 -3.48 2.09
CA VAL A 232 0.97 -4.57 3.01
C VAL A 232 0.32 -5.86 2.53
N GLU A 233 1.16 -6.81 2.12
CA GLU A 233 0.74 -8.16 1.73
C GLU A 233 0.64 -9.05 2.97
N TRP A 234 -0.51 -9.69 3.18
CA TRP A 234 -0.76 -10.57 4.32
C TRP A 234 -0.72 -12.04 3.89
N THR A 235 0.10 -12.83 4.56
CA THR A 235 0.16 -14.29 4.38
C THR A 235 -0.58 -15.05 5.48
N GLY A 236 -1.02 -14.36 6.53
CA GLY A 236 -1.75 -14.94 7.65
C GLY A 236 -2.68 -13.95 8.35
N ARG A 237 -3.32 -14.40 9.44
CA ARG A 237 -4.24 -13.58 10.23
C ARG A 237 -3.48 -12.76 11.27
N SER A 238 -3.93 -11.53 11.51
CA SER A 238 -3.45 -10.68 12.60
C SER A 238 -4.59 -9.81 13.15
N PHE A 239 -4.65 -9.67 14.47
CA PHE A 239 -5.61 -8.82 15.16
C PHE A 239 -5.25 -7.32 15.09
N ILE A 240 -4.01 -7.00 14.72
CA ILE A 240 -3.48 -5.62 14.64
C ILE A 240 -3.22 -5.19 13.18
N LYS A 241 -3.89 -5.83 12.22
CA LYS A 241 -3.72 -5.59 10.78
C LYS A 241 -3.83 -4.10 10.40
N GLY A 242 -4.91 -3.43 10.80
CA GLY A 242 -5.10 -2.01 10.46
C GLY A 242 -4.07 -1.06 11.09
N ILE A 243 -3.50 -1.41 12.25
CA ILE A 243 -2.43 -0.62 12.89
C ILE A 243 -1.13 -0.80 12.11
N ILE A 244 -0.78 -2.04 11.76
CA ILE A 244 0.42 -2.36 10.96
C ILE A 244 0.34 -1.71 9.60
N GLU A 245 -0.80 -1.80 8.91
CA GLU A 245 -1.02 -1.17 7.61
C GLU A 245 -0.78 0.33 7.70
N ARG A 246 -1.47 1.03 8.60
CA ARG A 246 -1.30 2.48 8.75
C ARG A 246 0.15 2.86 9.10
N SER A 247 0.75 2.17 10.08
CA SER A 247 2.11 2.47 10.52
C SER A 247 3.16 2.18 9.44
N ALA A 248 2.99 1.11 8.66
CA ALA A 248 3.90 0.76 7.57
C ALA A 248 3.83 1.80 6.45
N ILE A 249 2.61 2.18 6.04
CA ILE A 249 2.39 3.18 4.99
C ILE A 249 2.91 4.56 5.42
N ASP A 250 2.64 5.00 6.65
CA ASP A 250 3.18 6.26 7.17
C ASP A 250 4.71 6.23 7.19
N GLY A 251 5.31 5.11 7.61
CA GLY A 251 6.76 4.91 7.57
C GLY A 251 7.35 4.97 6.15
N GLN A 252 6.64 4.42 5.16
CA GLN A 252 7.02 4.49 3.74
C GLN A 252 6.96 5.92 3.20
N LYS A 253 5.90 6.68 3.52
CA LYS A 253 5.73 8.08 3.13
C LYS A 253 6.84 8.98 3.70
N VAL A 254 7.16 8.83 4.99
CA VAL A 254 8.25 9.58 5.63
C VAL A 254 9.61 9.24 5.00
N TYR A 255 9.92 7.95 4.84
CA TYR A 255 11.18 7.51 4.23
C TYR A 255 11.37 8.10 2.83
N HIS A 256 10.33 8.05 1.98
CA HIS A 256 10.44 8.53 0.61
C HIS A 256 10.43 10.06 0.51
N ALA A 257 9.77 10.77 1.42
CA ALA A 257 9.89 12.23 1.51
C ALA A 257 11.33 12.67 1.86
N ASP A 258 11.97 11.96 2.80
CA ASP A 258 13.37 12.20 3.14
C ASP A 258 14.31 11.84 1.97
N LEU A 259 14.02 10.74 1.27
CA LEU A 259 14.78 10.32 0.09
C LEU A 259 14.69 11.35 -1.02
N GLU A 260 13.49 11.85 -1.34
CA GLU A 260 13.30 12.91 -2.34
C GLU A 260 14.15 14.14 -1.98
N LYS A 261 14.09 14.59 -0.72
CA LYS A 261 14.86 15.74 -0.25
C LYS A 261 16.37 15.52 -0.43
N ALA A 262 16.86 14.35 -0.04
CA ALA A 262 18.28 14.00 -0.17
C ALA A 262 18.71 13.90 -1.64
N MET A 263 17.89 13.31 -2.50
CA MET A 263 18.16 13.22 -3.95
C MET A 263 18.24 14.62 -4.58
N ARG A 264 17.31 15.51 -4.25
CA ARG A 264 17.34 16.91 -4.75
C ARG A 264 18.61 17.63 -4.33
N ALA A 265 19.04 17.48 -3.08
CA ALA A 265 20.30 18.06 -2.60
C ALA A 265 21.50 17.48 -3.35
N TYR A 266 21.57 16.16 -3.51
CA TYR A 266 22.65 15.49 -4.22
C TYR A 266 22.75 15.96 -5.68
N ILE A 267 21.63 16.01 -6.39
CA ILE A 267 21.60 16.45 -7.79
C ILE A 267 22.00 17.93 -7.92
N ALA A 268 21.62 18.78 -6.97
CA ALA A 268 22.02 20.19 -6.96
C ALA A 268 23.53 20.37 -6.76
N GLU A 269 24.19 19.48 -6.02
CA GLU A 269 25.64 19.47 -5.81
C GLU A 269 26.41 18.80 -6.97
N HIS A 270 25.79 17.86 -7.69
CA HIS A 270 26.40 17.04 -8.74
C HIS A 270 25.78 17.28 -10.12
N GLN A 271 25.49 18.55 -10.46
CA GLN A 271 24.72 18.91 -11.66
C GLN A 271 25.29 18.31 -12.96
N SER A 272 26.61 18.24 -13.11
CA SER A 272 27.28 17.70 -14.29
C SER A 272 27.02 16.21 -14.54
N GLU A 273 26.57 15.44 -13.54
CA GLU A 273 26.21 14.04 -13.71
C GLU A 273 24.79 13.86 -14.29
N PHE A 274 23.90 14.81 -14.02
CA PHE A 274 22.47 14.70 -14.34
C PHE A 274 22.03 15.61 -15.48
N ILE A 275 22.78 16.67 -15.77
CA ILE A 275 22.41 17.72 -16.73
C ILE A 275 23.37 17.70 -17.94
N PRO A 276 22.85 17.68 -19.19
CA PRO A 276 23.68 17.81 -20.39
C PRO A 276 24.50 19.12 -20.41
N GLU A 277 25.73 19.07 -20.92
CA GLU A 277 26.59 20.25 -21.07
C GLU A 277 25.93 21.30 -21.99
N GLY A 278 25.85 22.56 -21.53
CA GLY A 278 25.28 23.67 -22.30
C GLY A 278 23.83 24.03 -21.99
N LEU A 279 23.14 23.29 -21.12
CA LEU A 279 21.80 23.65 -20.64
C LEU A 279 21.89 24.52 -19.37
N ASP A 280 21.24 25.68 -19.38
CA ASP A 280 21.18 26.59 -18.22
C ASP A 280 20.36 25.97 -17.06
N PRO A 281 20.90 25.88 -15.82
CA PRO A 281 20.17 25.41 -14.63
C PRO A 281 18.81 26.09 -14.40
N ALA A 282 18.67 27.37 -14.76
CA ALA A 282 17.40 28.09 -14.61
C ALA A 282 16.33 27.63 -15.62
N ALA A 283 16.74 27.16 -16.81
CA ALA A 283 15.84 26.58 -17.79
C ALA A 283 15.42 25.15 -17.39
N LEU A 284 16.27 24.40 -16.69
CA LEU A 284 15.95 23.07 -16.16
C LEU A 284 14.93 23.10 -15.03
N SER A 285 15.06 24.03 -14.08
CA SER A 285 14.07 24.18 -13.02
C SER A 285 12.69 24.47 -13.62
N GLN A 286 12.63 25.41 -14.57
CA GLN A 286 11.40 25.70 -15.31
C GLN A 286 10.87 24.50 -16.10
N ALA A 287 11.73 23.71 -16.76
CA ALA A 287 11.31 22.51 -17.48
C ALA A 287 10.78 21.41 -16.55
N VAL A 288 11.37 21.25 -15.36
CA VAL A 288 10.91 20.32 -14.32
C VAL A 288 9.55 20.77 -13.76
N ASP A 289 9.39 22.07 -13.48
CA ASP A 289 8.13 22.65 -13.00
C ASP A 289 7.01 22.49 -14.05
N VAL A 290 7.30 22.78 -15.31
CA VAL A 290 6.36 22.57 -16.42
C VAL A 290 6.01 21.09 -16.59
N ALA A 291 6.99 20.18 -16.51
CA ALA A 291 6.73 18.75 -16.58
C ALA A 291 5.84 18.25 -15.43
N LYS A 292 5.97 18.86 -14.24
CA LYS A 292 5.11 18.57 -13.08
C LYS A 292 3.67 19.03 -13.31
N GLU A 293 3.45 20.18 -13.96
CA GLU A 293 2.11 20.69 -14.28
C GLU A 293 1.38 19.88 -15.38
N ILE A 294 2.12 19.26 -16.31
CA ILE A 294 1.56 18.47 -17.41
C ILE A 294 1.11 17.08 -16.93
N ILE A 295 1.68 16.57 -15.84
CA ILE A 295 1.29 15.30 -15.26
C ILE A 295 -0.10 15.47 -14.62
N PRO A 296 -1.14 14.74 -15.07
CA PRO A 296 -2.45 14.82 -14.46
C PRO A 296 -2.36 14.36 -13.00
N GLU A 297 -2.75 15.27 -12.10
CA GLU A 297 -2.89 15.02 -10.67
C GLU A 297 -3.88 13.87 -10.46
N PRO A 298 -3.58 12.85 -9.64
CA PRO A 298 -4.57 11.85 -9.30
C PRO A 298 -5.77 12.55 -8.65
N ALA A 299 -6.97 12.25 -9.14
CA ALA A 299 -8.21 12.86 -8.71
C ALA A 299 -8.47 12.63 -7.21
N ALA A 300 -7.99 13.54 -6.36
CA ALA A 300 -8.57 13.96 -5.08
C ALA A 300 -7.56 14.83 -4.29
N ALA A 301 -7.66 16.15 -4.46
CA ALA A 301 -7.59 17.14 -3.37
C ALA A 301 -7.75 18.55 -3.97
N GLU A 302 -8.71 19.31 -3.45
CA GLU A 302 -8.93 20.69 -3.83
C GLU A 302 -7.67 21.56 -3.60
N LYS A 303 -7.45 22.51 -4.51
CA LYS A 303 -6.29 23.43 -4.51
C LYS A 303 -6.21 24.23 -3.20
N PRO A 304 -5.00 24.41 -2.62
CA PRO A 304 -4.83 25.27 -1.46
C PRO A 304 -4.64 26.73 -1.89
N HIS A 305 -5.52 27.61 -1.40
CA HIS A 305 -5.24 29.04 -1.30
C HIS A 305 -4.97 29.38 0.18
N GLU A 306 -3.96 30.23 0.39
CA GLU A 306 -3.62 30.94 1.65
C GLU A 306 -2.88 30.18 2.78
N LEU A 307 -1.54 30.20 2.66
CA LEU A 307 -0.55 30.63 3.65
C LEU A 307 -0.61 30.09 5.10
N SER A 308 0.38 29.22 5.37
CA SER A 308 1.19 29.08 6.60
C SER A 308 0.56 28.53 7.88
N GLU A 309 -0.67 28.86 8.27
CA GLU A 309 -1.18 28.42 9.59
C GLU A 309 -1.78 27.01 9.56
N GLU A 310 -2.44 26.63 8.46
CA GLU A 310 -3.09 25.33 8.34
C GLU A 310 -2.11 24.18 8.08
N ALA A 311 -0.98 24.47 7.41
CA ALA A 311 0.12 23.51 7.26
C ALA A 311 0.82 23.24 8.60
N GLU A 312 1.00 24.26 9.44
CA GLU A 312 1.49 24.09 10.80
C GLU A 312 0.46 23.44 11.72
N ARG A 313 -0.84 23.69 11.51
CA ARG A 313 -1.93 23.01 12.23
C ARG A 313 -2.01 21.54 11.85
N LYS A 314 -1.85 21.19 10.57
CA LYS A 314 -1.73 19.80 10.08
C LYS A 314 -0.48 19.11 10.61
N LYS A 315 0.66 19.81 10.69
CA LYS A 315 1.89 19.29 11.31
C LYS A 315 1.73 19.07 12.81
N ARG A 316 1.12 20.03 13.53
CA ARG A 316 0.77 19.92 14.95
C ARG A 316 -0.30 18.85 15.20
N GLU A 317 -1.25 18.65 14.28
CA GLU A 317 -2.22 17.55 14.33
C GLU A 317 -1.58 16.20 14.01
N HIS A 318 -0.58 16.14 13.13
CA HIS A 318 0.20 14.94 12.87
C HIS A 318 1.06 14.56 14.09
N GLU A 319 1.69 15.53 14.74
CA GLU A 319 2.40 15.36 16.02
C GLU A 319 1.43 15.00 17.17
N ARG A 320 0.22 15.58 17.19
CA ARG A 320 -0.85 15.24 18.14
C ARG A 320 -1.44 13.85 17.88
N ASN A 321 -1.53 13.41 16.62
CA ASN A 321 -2.00 12.07 16.26
C ASN A 321 -0.93 10.99 16.50
N GLN A 322 0.36 11.31 16.35
CA GLN A 322 1.45 10.47 16.88
C GLN A 322 1.31 10.29 18.41
N ARG A 323 1.02 11.38 19.14
CA ARG A 323 0.69 11.33 20.59
C ARG A 323 -0.70 10.75 20.91
N GLY A 324 -1.62 10.68 19.95
CA GLY A 324 -2.96 10.11 20.12
C GLY A 324 -2.98 8.59 19.93
N LEU A 325 -2.14 8.09 19.03
CA LEU A 325 -1.86 6.67 18.85
C LEU A 325 -1.16 6.07 20.07
N GLN A 326 -0.35 6.88 20.77
CA GLN A 326 0.27 6.56 22.06
C GLN A 326 -0.78 6.15 23.11
N TRP A 327 -1.88 6.90 23.27
CA TRP A 327 -2.92 6.61 24.26
C TRP A 327 -3.68 5.29 23.97
N ALA A 328 -3.98 5.01 22.70
CA ALA A 328 -4.64 3.76 22.31
C ALA A 328 -3.72 2.54 22.52
N TRP A 329 -2.42 2.72 22.25
CA TRP A 329 -1.39 1.72 22.52
C TRP A 329 -1.12 1.53 24.03
N ASP A 330 -1.08 2.61 24.82
CA ASP A 330 -0.91 2.58 26.28
C ASP A 330 -2.11 1.91 26.98
N THR A 331 -3.32 2.06 26.41
CA THR A 331 -4.53 1.37 26.89
C THR A 331 -4.46 -0.14 26.61
N PHE A 332 -3.92 -0.52 25.45
CA PHE A 332 -3.71 -1.93 25.09
C PHE A 332 -2.56 -2.56 25.89
N GLU A 333 -1.49 -1.80 26.16
CA GLU A 333 -0.36 -2.19 27.00
C GLU A 333 -0.77 -2.37 28.47
N GLY A 334 -1.62 -1.49 29.00
CA GLY A 334 -2.17 -1.66 30.34
C GLY A 334 -2.93 -2.98 30.49
N ALA A 335 -3.72 -3.36 29.50
CA ALA A 335 -4.44 -4.64 29.50
C ALA A 335 -3.50 -5.84 29.32
N TYR A 336 -2.48 -5.74 28.45
CA TYR A 336 -1.53 -6.82 28.17
C TYR A 336 -0.53 -7.04 29.32
N GLN A 337 -0.02 -5.98 29.95
CA GLN A 337 0.85 -6.09 31.13
C GLN A 337 0.12 -6.65 32.34
N VAL A 338 -1.14 -6.27 32.55
CA VAL A 338 -1.98 -6.84 33.63
C VAL A 338 -2.24 -8.32 33.36
N ALA A 339 -2.53 -8.71 32.12
CA ALA A 339 -2.67 -10.12 31.75
C ALA A 339 -1.36 -10.90 31.98
N ARG A 340 -0.21 -10.37 31.53
CA ARG A 340 1.09 -11.06 31.65
C ARG A 340 1.60 -11.15 33.09
N ARG A 341 1.50 -10.08 33.88
CA ARG A 341 1.87 -10.10 35.32
C ARG A 341 0.92 -10.97 36.13
N SER A 342 -0.38 -10.92 35.84
CA SER A 342 -1.36 -11.78 36.54
C SER A 342 -1.17 -13.27 36.22
N THR A 343 -0.75 -13.63 35.01
CA THR A 343 -0.41 -15.03 34.69
C THR A 343 0.97 -15.45 35.21
N GLY A 344 1.94 -14.53 35.23
CA GLY A 344 3.29 -14.79 35.73
C GLY A 344 3.31 -15.06 37.23
N ASP A 345 2.72 -14.16 38.02
CA ASP A 345 2.66 -14.30 39.48
C ASP A 345 1.83 -15.52 39.90
N ALA A 346 0.76 -15.85 39.15
CA ALA A 346 -0.03 -17.06 39.39
C ALA A 346 0.75 -18.34 39.07
N LEU A 347 1.55 -18.36 38.00
CA LEU A 347 2.38 -19.51 37.63
C LEU A 347 3.58 -19.70 38.56
N GLU A 348 4.17 -18.61 39.07
CA GLU A 348 5.26 -18.68 40.07
C GLU A 348 4.75 -19.14 41.43
N LEU A 349 3.58 -18.66 41.89
CA LEU A 349 2.92 -19.18 43.10
C LEU A 349 2.55 -20.66 42.99
N ILE A 350 2.10 -21.12 41.81
CA ILE A 350 1.80 -22.53 41.56
C ILE A 350 3.07 -23.37 41.54
N ARG A 351 4.17 -22.85 40.97
CA ARG A 351 5.46 -23.54 40.90
C ARG A 351 6.14 -23.65 42.27
N ASP A 352 6.16 -22.58 43.05
CA ASP A 352 6.71 -22.58 44.41
C ASP A 352 5.88 -23.45 45.36
N ALA A 353 4.55 -23.45 45.21
CA ALA A 353 3.68 -24.36 45.95
C ALA A 353 3.85 -25.84 45.51
N TRP A 354 4.30 -26.09 44.28
CA TRP A 354 4.55 -27.44 43.77
C TRP A 354 5.89 -28.00 44.25
N ASP A 355 6.94 -27.19 44.29
CA ASP A 355 8.29 -27.62 44.68
C ASP A 355 8.47 -27.82 46.20
N GLN A 356 7.64 -27.17 47.04
CA GLN A 356 7.66 -27.35 48.51
C GLN A 356 6.70 -28.43 49.05
N SER A 357 5.95 -29.13 48.19
CA SER A 357 4.82 -29.97 48.60
C SER A 357 5.20 -31.44 48.76
N SER A 358 4.94 -32.01 49.95
CA SER A 358 5.03 -33.44 50.19
C SER A 358 4.04 -34.24 49.32
N THR A 359 4.30 -35.52 49.03
CA THR A 359 3.44 -36.36 48.16
C THR A 359 1.95 -36.37 48.58
N SER A 360 1.68 -36.18 49.87
CA SER A 360 0.32 -36.10 50.44
C SER A 360 -0.43 -34.82 50.08
N THR A 361 0.27 -33.68 49.95
CA THR A 361 -0.33 -32.39 49.59
C THR A 361 -0.62 -32.31 48.09
N ILE A 362 0.22 -32.89 47.24
CA ILE A 362 -0.05 -33.04 45.79
C ILE A 362 -1.33 -33.84 45.55
N LEU A 363 -1.56 -34.91 46.32
CA LEU A 363 -2.78 -35.73 46.22
C LEU A 363 -4.04 -34.93 46.57
N TRP A 364 -3.97 -34.04 47.56
CA TRP A 364 -5.09 -33.17 47.93
C TRP A 364 -5.39 -32.12 46.84
N PHE A 365 -4.37 -31.55 46.21
CA PHE A 365 -4.55 -30.65 45.05
C PHE A 365 -5.22 -31.36 43.87
N VAL A 366 -4.82 -32.60 43.56
CA VAL A 366 -5.46 -33.40 42.52
C VAL A 366 -6.93 -33.68 42.86
N ILE A 367 -7.24 -34.01 44.12
CA ILE A 367 -8.62 -34.20 44.57
C ILE A 367 -9.43 -32.92 44.42
N VAL A 368 -8.89 -31.76 44.82
CA VAL A 368 -9.58 -30.47 44.67
C VAL A 368 -9.80 -30.10 43.21
N ILE A 369 -8.81 -30.32 42.34
CA ILE A 369 -8.93 -30.11 40.89
C ILE A 369 -10.01 -31.03 40.30
N LEU A 370 -10.06 -32.30 40.71
CA LEU A 370 -11.08 -33.24 40.27
C LEU A 370 -12.48 -32.86 40.75
N VAL A 371 -12.60 -32.40 42.00
CA VAL A 371 -13.86 -31.88 42.55
C VAL A 371 -14.29 -30.63 41.79
N PHE A 372 -13.38 -29.68 41.53
CA PHE A 372 -13.67 -28.48 40.75
C PHE A 372 -14.01 -28.79 39.29
N SER A 373 -13.34 -29.74 38.67
CA SER A 373 -13.61 -30.18 37.30
C SER A 373 -14.99 -30.85 37.19
N ASN A 374 -15.36 -31.69 38.17
CA ASN A 374 -16.71 -32.25 38.25
C ASN A 374 -17.77 -31.18 38.55
N LEU A 375 -17.49 -30.24 39.45
CA LEU A 375 -18.41 -29.14 39.78
C LEU A 375 -18.60 -28.17 38.60
N TRP A 376 -17.53 -27.89 37.86
CA TRP A 376 -17.54 -27.08 36.64
C TRP A 376 -18.30 -27.78 35.51
N THR A 377 -18.12 -29.09 35.36
CA THR A 377 -18.85 -29.91 34.38
C THR A 377 -20.35 -29.96 34.72
N LEU A 378 -20.71 -30.10 36.00
CA LEU A 378 -22.10 -30.01 36.48
C LEU A 378 -22.70 -28.60 36.27
N MET A 379 -21.96 -27.54 36.58
CA MET A 379 -22.41 -26.15 36.33
C MET A 379 -22.58 -25.84 34.85
N ARG A 380 -21.71 -26.37 33.98
CA ARG A 380 -21.79 -26.16 32.54
C ARG A 380 -22.90 -26.98 31.89
N SER A 381 -23.19 -28.16 32.41
CA SER A 381 -24.39 -28.94 32.03
C SER A 381 -25.66 -28.18 32.39
N GLY A 382 -25.76 -27.67 33.63
CA GLY A 382 -26.93 -26.89 34.07
C GLY A 382 -27.15 -25.58 33.29
N ARG A 383 -26.08 -24.93 32.82
CA ARG A 383 -26.19 -23.73 31.96
C ARG A 383 -26.70 -24.03 30.55
N ARG A 384 -26.38 -25.19 29.97
CA ARG A 384 -26.91 -25.59 28.65
C ARG A 384 -28.40 -25.89 28.71
N ASP A 385 -28.84 -26.56 29.77
CA ASP A 385 -30.26 -26.88 29.97
C ASP A 385 -31.08 -25.61 30.28
N ALA A 386 -30.57 -24.71 31.13
CA ALA A 386 -31.24 -23.45 31.45
C ALA A 386 -31.35 -22.49 30.25
N VAL A 387 -30.33 -22.42 29.38
CA VAL A 387 -30.38 -21.57 28.16
C VAL A 387 -31.36 -22.14 27.13
N THR A 388 -31.46 -23.48 27.03
CA THR A 388 -32.38 -24.14 26.09
C THR A 388 -33.84 -23.97 26.54
N VAL A 389 -34.12 -24.11 27.85
CA VAL A 389 -35.45 -23.85 28.43
C VAL A 389 -35.85 -22.38 28.31
N ARG A 390 -34.91 -21.45 28.57
CA ARG A 390 -35.18 -19.99 28.47
C ARG A 390 -35.39 -19.53 27.03
N LYS A 391 -34.74 -20.17 26.05
CA LYS A 391 -35.01 -19.96 24.62
C LYS A 391 -36.35 -20.55 24.19
N GLY A 392 -36.77 -21.68 24.75
CA GLY A 392 -38.10 -22.26 24.54
C GLY A 392 -39.22 -21.32 25.01
N LEU A 393 -39.14 -20.86 26.26
CA LEU A 393 -40.15 -19.97 26.85
C LEU A 393 -40.29 -18.64 26.10
N ARG A 394 -39.17 -18.05 25.63
CA ARG A 394 -39.23 -16.84 24.80
C ARG A 394 -39.93 -17.07 23.46
N LYS A 395 -39.73 -18.25 22.86
CA LYS A 395 -40.35 -18.63 21.58
C LYS A 395 -41.85 -18.85 21.73
N ASP A 396 -42.28 -19.39 22.86
CA ASP A 396 -43.69 -19.57 23.19
C ASP A 396 -44.35 -18.21 23.49
N GLU A 397 -43.68 -17.32 24.21
CA GLU A 397 -44.18 -15.96 24.48
C GLU A 397 -44.29 -15.10 23.20
N GLU A 398 -43.34 -15.24 22.27
CA GLU A 398 -43.39 -14.60 20.94
C GLU A 398 -44.49 -15.20 20.05
N ARG A 399 -44.71 -16.52 20.12
CA ARG A 399 -45.85 -17.18 19.46
C ARG A 399 -47.18 -16.71 20.02
N GLU A 400 -47.32 -16.57 21.33
CA GLU A 400 -48.55 -16.07 21.96
C GLU A 400 -48.83 -14.60 21.59
N LYS A 401 -47.80 -13.73 21.56
CA LYS A 401 -47.95 -12.34 21.10
C LYS A 401 -48.35 -12.26 19.63
N TRP A 402 -47.81 -13.13 18.78
CA TRP A 402 -48.21 -13.22 17.38
C TRP A 402 -49.65 -13.74 17.23
N VAL A 403 -50.02 -14.81 17.96
CA VAL A 403 -51.40 -15.34 17.95
C VAL A 403 -52.39 -14.30 18.48
N GLN A 404 -52.06 -13.57 19.54
CA GLN A 404 -52.88 -12.46 20.01
C GLN A 404 -53.03 -11.38 18.94
N GLY A 405 -51.95 -10.99 18.26
CA GLY A 405 -51.99 -10.03 17.16
C GLY A 405 -52.86 -10.49 15.97
N VAL A 406 -52.82 -11.78 15.62
CA VAL A 406 -53.67 -12.37 14.57
C VAL A 406 -55.12 -12.43 15.01
N VAL A 407 -55.40 -12.80 16.26
CA VAL A 407 -56.76 -12.86 16.81
C VAL A 407 -57.36 -11.46 16.93
N THR A 408 -56.58 -10.45 17.35
CA THR A 408 -57.05 -9.06 17.39
C THR A 408 -57.34 -8.54 15.99
N ALA A 409 -56.47 -8.81 15.01
CA ALA A 409 -56.71 -8.43 13.62
C ALA A 409 -57.96 -9.12 13.03
N LEU A 410 -58.16 -10.41 13.33
CA LEU A 410 -59.38 -11.14 12.91
C LEU A 410 -60.64 -10.60 13.60
N TRP A 411 -60.55 -10.19 14.87
CA TRP A 411 -61.66 -9.56 15.58
C TRP A 411 -61.99 -8.18 15.03
N GLU A 412 -60.97 -7.41 14.63
CA GLU A 412 -61.13 -6.11 13.97
C GLU A 412 -61.78 -6.26 12.59
N GLU A 413 -61.39 -7.27 11.82
CA GLU A 413 -62.00 -7.62 10.53
C GLU A 413 -63.45 -8.13 10.70
N LEU A 414 -63.74 -8.93 11.73
CA LEU A 414 -65.11 -9.36 12.04
C LEU A 414 -66.00 -8.21 12.53
N ALA A 415 -65.43 -7.27 13.30
CA ALA A 415 -66.13 -6.05 13.72
C ALA A 415 -66.40 -5.13 12.53
N ALA A 416 -65.45 -4.99 11.60
CA ALA A 416 -65.62 -4.24 10.36
C ALA A 416 -66.63 -4.89 9.40
N ALA A 417 -66.69 -6.23 9.35
CA ALA A 417 -67.69 -6.99 8.60
C ALA A 417 -69.09 -6.89 9.23
N LYS A 418 -69.18 -6.83 10.56
CA LYS A 418 -70.44 -6.63 11.30
C LYS A 418 -70.97 -5.19 11.19
N ALA A 419 -70.08 -4.21 11.06
CA ALA A 419 -70.43 -2.81 10.78
C ALA A 419 -71.00 -2.60 9.35
N HIS A 420 -70.82 -3.56 8.44
CA HIS A 420 -71.38 -3.54 7.08
C HIS A 420 -72.73 -4.28 6.92
N GLN A 421 -73.40 -4.68 8.00
CA GLN A 421 -74.80 -5.10 7.94
C GLN A 421 -75.72 -3.87 7.83
N VAL A 422 -75.89 -3.41 6.59
CA VAL A 422 -76.93 -2.47 6.17
C VAL A 422 -78.31 -3.09 6.43
N ALA A 423 -79.14 -2.38 7.18
CA ALA A 423 -80.54 -2.72 7.43
C ALA A 423 -81.32 -2.94 6.11
N PRO A 424 -82.22 -3.94 6.01
CA PRO A 424 -82.97 -4.15 4.79
C PRO A 424 -84.01 -3.05 4.60
N GLN A 425 -83.81 -2.22 3.57
CA GLN A 425 -84.86 -1.36 3.02
C GLN A 425 -85.89 -2.22 2.28
N VAL A 426 -87.14 -2.11 2.71
CA VAL A 426 -88.32 -2.73 2.09
C VAL A 426 -88.74 -1.90 0.87
N LEU A 427 -88.90 -2.51 -0.31
CA LEU A 427 -89.75 -2.07 -1.43
C LEU A 427 -90.01 -3.28 -2.39
N PRO A 428 -91.07 -3.26 -3.24
CA PRO A 428 -92.01 -4.36 -3.46
C PRO A 428 -91.80 -5.13 -4.80
N PRO A 429 -92.57 -6.21 -5.09
CA PRO A 429 -92.16 -7.22 -6.06
C PRO A 429 -92.63 -6.93 -7.50
N GLY A 430 -91.75 -7.25 -8.46
CA GLY A 430 -92.14 -7.63 -9.84
C GLY A 430 -91.39 -6.93 -10.98
N MET A 431 -90.34 -7.58 -11.53
CA MET A 431 -90.02 -7.70 -12.98
C MET A 431 -88.69 -8.47 -13.22
N PRO A 432 -88.45 -9.03 -14.44
CA PRO A 432 -87.69 -10.27 -14.69
C PRO A 432 -86.16 -10.05 -14.86
N PRO A 433 -85.33 -11.10 -15.02
CA PRO A 433 -83.89 -11.01 -14.77
C PRO A 433 -83.16 -10.36 -15.95
N VAL A 434 -82.29 -9.39 -15.65
CA VAL A 434 -81.35 -8.80 -16.61
C VAL A 434 -79.95 -9.27 -16.25
N ALA A 435 -79.25 -9.81 -17.25
CA ALA A 435 -77.95 -10.45 -17.16
C ALA A 435 -76.87 -9.59 -16.49
N ALA A 436 -76.11 -10.19 -15.56
CA ALA A 436 -74.92 -9.59 -14.99
C ALA A 436 -73.87 -9.36 -16.09
N ASN A 437 -73.44 -8.11 -16.25
CA ASN A 437 -72.44 -7.73 -17.25
C ASN A 437 -71.07 -8.28 -16.82
N TRP A 438 -70.58 -9.31 -17.53
CA TRP A 438 -69.26 -9.91 -17.33
C TRP A 438 -68.09 -8.92 -17.29
N ARG A 439 -68.24 -7.74 -17.91
CA ARG A 439 -67.24 -6.66 -17.86
C ARG A 439 -67.06 -6.12 -16.43
N GLU A 440 -68.11 -6.12 -15.63
CA GLU A 440 -68.10 -5.65 -14.26
C GLU A 440 -67.43 -6.68 -13.34
N GLU A 441 -67.71 -7.96 -13.57
CA GLU A 441 -67.00 -9.08 -12.91
C GLU A 441 -65.51 -9.12 -13.26
N VAL A 442 -65.15 -8.90 -14.53
CA VAL A 442 -63.74 -8.79 -14.96
C VAL A 442 -63.06 -7.57 -14.32
N SER A 443 -63.77 -6.45 -14.17
CA SER A 443 -63.22 -5.27 -13.50
C SER A 443 -62.99 -5.50 -12.00
N GLN A 444 -63.86 -6.28 -11.35
CA GLN A 444 -63.66 -6.71 -9.97
C GLN A 444 -62.47 -7.67 -9.85
N LEU A 445 -62.36 -8.64 -10.76
CA LEU A 445 -61.23 -9.58 -10.78
C LEU A 445 -59.89 -8.85 -10.96
N LEU A 446 -59.82 -7.85 -11.85
CA LEU A 446 -58.62 -7.03 -12.03
C LEU A 446 -58.24 -6.29 -10.74
N ARG A 447 -59.20 -5.65 -10.05
CA ARG A 447 -58.94 -5.00 -8.76
C ARG A 447 -58.47 -5.98 -7.69
N THR A 448 -59.03 -7.19 -7.65
CA THR A 448 -58.56 -8.21 -6.71
C THR A 448 -57.15 -8.67 -7.04
N MET A 449 -56.78 -8.74 -8.33
CA MET A 449 -55.43 -9.08 -8.76
C MET A 449 -54.42 -7.99 -8.35
N ASP A 450 -54.77 -6.72 -8.54
CA ASP A 450 -53.93 -5.58 -8.12
C ASP A 450 -53.68 -5.60 -6.61
N LEU A 451 -54.72 -5.90 -5.82
CA LEU A 451 -54.63 -5.98 -4.36
C LEU A 451 -53.76 -7.16 -3.90
N VAL A 452 -53.81 -8.29 -4.62
CA VAL A 452 -52.91 -9.43 -4.39
C VAL A 452 -51.47 -9.08 -4.75
N GLU A 453 -51.24 -8.33 -5.84
CA GLU A 453 -49.91 -7.92 -6.26
C GLU A 453 -49.26 -6.95 -5.24
N GLU A 454 -50.04 -6.03 -4.67
CA GLU A 454 -49.64 -5.12 -3.58
C GLU A 454 -49.21 -5.92 -2.33
N ARG A 455 -49.97 -6.97 -1.98
CA ARG A 455 -49.65 -7.88 -0.86
C ARG A 455 -48.37 -8.69 -1.10
N ILE A 456 -48.14 -9.12 -2.34
CA ILE A 456 -46.90 -9.83 -2.71
C ILE A 456 -45.69 -8.89 -2.65
N ARG A 457 -45.84 -7.62 -3.08
CA ARG A 457 -44.77 -6.62 -2.99
C ARG A 457 -44.35 -6.35 -1.54
N THR A 458 -45.32 -6.19 -0.65
CA THR A 458 -45.07 -5.97 0.80
C THR A 458 -44.40 -7.18 1.47
N LEU A 459 -44.81 -8.40 1.12
CA LEU A 459 -44.12 -9.61 1.60
C LEU A 459 -42.68 -9.69 1.08
N ARG A 460 -42.44 -9.32 -0.18
CA ARG A 460 -41.12 -9.35 -0.80
C ARG A 460 -40.16 -8.32 -0.21
N THR A 461 -40.63 -7.12 0.14
CA THR A 461 -39.82 -6.14 0.88
C THR A 461 -39.52 -6.62 2.29
N GLY A 462 -40.47 -7.25 2.97
CA GLY A 462 -40.23 -7.87 4.29
C GLY A 462 -39.20 -9.00 4.25
N LEU A 463 -39.20 -9.83 3.21
CA LEU A 463 -38.17 -10.87 3.05
C LEU A 463 -36.78 -10.28 2.76
N LYS A 464 -36.69 -9.20 1.97
CA LYS A 464 -35.41 -8.51 1.71
C LYS A 464 -34.83 -7.85 2.95
N SER A 465 -35.66 -7.29 3.84
CA SER A 465 -35.18 -6.72 5.10
C SER A 465 -34.67 -7.81 6.04
N MET A 466 -35.29 -9.00 6.05
CA MET A 466 -34.77 -10.16 6.78
C MET A 466 -33.40 -10.63 6.25
N GLU A 467 -33.21 -10.67 4.93
CA GLU A 467 -31.91 -11.03 4.33
C GLU A 467 -30.81 -9.99 4.61
N GLN A 468 -31.17 -8.73 4.81
CA GLN A 468 -30.23 -7.68 5.23
C GLN A 468 -29.84 -7.80 6.71
N LEU A 469 -30.75 -8.27 7.56
CA LEU A 469 -30.47 -8.53 8.97
C LEU A 469 -29.56 -9.74 9.16
N ASP A 470 -29.72 -10.80 8.35
CA ASP A 470 -28.86 -12.00 8.38
C ASP A 470 -27.42 -11.74 7.88
N LYS A 471 -27.18 -10.60 7.20
CA LYS A 471 -25.84 -10.14 6.79
C LYS A 471 -25.14 -9.27 7.84
N LEU A 472 -25.83 -8.92 8.94
CA LEU A 472 -25.33 -8.11 10.05
C LEU A 472 -24.96 -8.95 11.29
N ASP A 473 -25.35 -10.22 11.32
CA ASP A 473 -24.88 -11.26 12.25
C ASP A 473 -23.68 -12.04 11.65
#